data_AF-A0A1I5W2U2-F1
#
_entry.id   AF-A0A1I5W2U2-F1
#
_cell.length_a   1.000
_cell.length_b   1.000
_cell.length_c   1.000
_cell.angle_alpha   90.00
_cell.angle_beta   90.00
_cell.angle_gamma   90.00
#
_symmetry.space_group_name_H-M   'P 1'
#
loop_
_entity.id
_entity.type
_entity.pdbx_description
1 polymer ?
#
loop_
_entity_poly.entity_id
_entity_poly.type
_entity_poly.pdbx_seq_one_letter_code
_entity_poly.pdbx_strand_id
1 'polypeptide(L)'
;MIRKALLWSAASLLVGVMTPSAHAAEKVVNLYDWSDYLDPSVIDDFTKDTGIKVVYDVFDSNEILETKLLTGGSGYDVVVPSASFLARQVEAGVFQKLDRSKLPNIANMWHVIEQRTAKYDPDNQYSVNYMWGTVGLGYNTSKIKAALGVDRLDSWDFFFDPEKLKKLAKCGVYVVDSPTEILPITMNYLGLNPESTSPEDFDKAEEAFMRIRPDIRKIESSQYLTLWRTATSA
;
A
#
# COMPACT_ATOMS: atom_id res chain seq x y z
N MET A 1 -19.05 -81.86 44.66
CA MET A 1 -19.61 -81.06 43.55
C MET A 1 -18.86 -79.72 43.48
N ILE A 2 -18.38 -79.34 42.29
CA ILE A 2 -17.92 -77.99 41.87
C ILE A 2 -16.54 -77.55 42.45
N ARG A 3 -15.38 -77.72 41.79
CA ARG A 3 -14.79 -77.14 40.55
C ARG A 3 -14.55 -75.61 40.55
N LYS A 4 -13.27 -75.23 40.39
CA LYS A 4 -12.65 -74.16 39.54
C LYS A 4 -11.56 -73.40 40.33
N ALA A 5 -10.28 -73.78 40.25
CA ALA A 5 -9.29 -73.46 39.20
C ALA A 5 -9.00 -71.94 39.12
N LEU A 6 -8.03 -71.51 39.94
CA LEU A 6 -7.28 -70.26 39.77
C LEU A 6 -6.20 -70.51 38.70
N LEU A 7 -6.27 -69.81 37.58
CA LEU A 7 -5.14 -69.67 36.65
C LEU A 7 -4.92 -68.18 36.45
N TRP A 8 -3.88 -67.68 37.11
CA TRP A 8 -3.25 -66.40 36.82
C TRP A 8 -2.48 -66.53 35.50
N SER A 9 -2.90 -65.79 34.48
CA SER A 9 -2.05 -65.50 33.31
C SER A 9 -1.81 -64.00 33.27
N ALA A 10 -0.54 -63.64 33.48
CA ALA A 10 0.00 -62.30 33.33
C ALA A 10 0.49 -62.06 31.89
N ALA A 11 0.74 -60.77 31.59
CA ALA A 11 1.60 -60.21 30.53
C ALA A 11 1.01 -60.19 29.10
N SER A 12 1.00 -59.09 28.33
CA SER A 12 1.48 -57.71 28.52
C SER A 12 0.77 -56.83 27.48
N LEU A 13 0.11 -55.74 27.90
CA LEU A 13 -0.31 -54.68 26.98
C LEU A 13 0.90 -53.78 26.67
N LEU A 14 1.45 -53.93 25.46
CA LEU A 14 2.30 -52.91 24.84
C LEU A 14 1.43 -51.70 24.49
N VAL A 15 1.27 -50.77 25.43
CA VAL A 15 0.78 -49.42 25.13
C VAL A 15 1.96 -48.68 24.49
N GLY A 16 2.04 -48.75 23.16
CA GLY A 16 2.92 -47.87 22.39
C GLY A 16 2.49 -46.43 22.64
N VAL A 17 3.33 -45.66 23.33
CA VAL A 17 3.17 -44.22 23.47
C VAL A 17 3.35 -43.63 22.08
N MET A 18 2.25 -43.42 21.36
CA MET A 18 2.23 -42.54 20.20
C MET A 18 2.36 -41.12 20.75
N THR A 19 3.60 -40.64 20.92
CA THR A 19 3.84 -39.21 21.05
C THR A 19 3.33 -38.57 19.75
N PRO A 20 2.30 -37.70 19.78
CA PRO A 20 2.00 -36.90 18.61
C PRO A 20 3.27 -36.12 18.31
N SER A 21 3.86 -36.35 17.14
CA SER A 21 4.87 -35.47 16.59
C SER A 21 4.24 -34.09 16.59
N ALA A 22 4.72 -33.21 17.47
CA ALA A 22 4.41 -31.80 17.40
C ALA A 22 4.97 -31.33 16.05
N HIS A 23 4.13 -31.36 15.01
CA HIS A 23 4.41 -30.63 13.80
C HIS A 23 4.54 -29.18 14.24
N ALA A 24 5.78 -28.70 14.30
CA ALA A 24 6.05 -27.29 14.48
C ALA A 24 5.23 -26.57 13.40
N ALA A 25 4.25 -25.77 13.83
CA ALA A 25 3.44 -24.98 12.91
C ALA A 25 4.42 -24.21 12.02
N GLU A 26 4.23 -24.33 10.72
CA GLU A 26 5.07 -23.66 9.75
C GLU A 26 5.05 -22.16 10.03
N LYS A 27 6.22 -21.56 10.21
CA LYS A 27 6.32 -20.12 10.49
C LYS A 27 6.07 -19.37 9.19
N VAL A 28 4.89 -18.79 9.07
CA VAL A 28 4.47 -18.01 7.91
C VAL A 28 4.09 -16.61 8.36
N VAL A 29 4.45 -15.61 7.56
CA VAL A 29 3.93 -14.25 7.66
C VAL A 29 3.23 -13.90 6.35
N ASN A 30 2.02 -13.39 6.44
CA ASN A 30 1.21 -12.97 5.30
C ASN A 30 1.34 -11.45 5.15
N LEU A 31 1.99 -11.02 4.08
CA LEU A 31 2.27 -9.61 3.76
C LEU A 31 1.40 -9.15 2.59
N TYR A 32 0.74 -8.01 2.77
CA TYR A 32 0.00 -7.32 1.70
C TYR A 32 0.52 -5.90 1.50
N ASP A 33 1.20 -5.64 0.38
CA ASP A 33 1.87 -4.38 0.07
C ASP A 33 1.48 -3.85 -1.34
N TRP A 34 2.01 -2.70 -1.71
CA TRP A 34 1.86 -2.12 -3.04
C TRP A 34 2.58 -2.95 -4.11
N SER A 35 1.99 -3.00 -5.31
CA SER A 35 2.66 -3.56 -6.49
C SER A 35 3.98 -2.82 -6.80
N ASP A 36 5.00 -3.56 -7.23
CA ASP A 36 6.35 -3.04 -7.55
C ASP A 36 7.06 -2.29 -6.39
N TYR A 37 6.74 -2.61 -5.13
CA TYR A 37 7.22 -1.86 -3.94
C TYR A 37 8.21 -2.61 -3.04
N LEU A 38 8.48 -3.88 -3.34
CA LEU A 38 9.43 -4.71 -2.62
C LEU A 38 10.29 -5.52 -3.60
N ASP A 39 11.61 -5.51 -3.39
CA ASP A 39 12.53 -6.34 -4.17
C ASP A 39 12.40 -7.81 -3.73
N PRO A 40 12.08 -8.75 -4.65
CA PRO A 40 11.89 -10.16 -4.30
C PRO A 40 13.06 -10.78 -3.54
N SER A 41 14.29 -10.31 -3.76
CA SER A 41 15.48 -10.81 -3.04
C SER A 41 15.41 -10.57 -1.53
N VAL A 42 14.68 -9.55 -1.08
CA VAL A 42 14.48 -9.27 0.35
C VAL A 42 13.66 -10.37 1.02
N ILE A 43 12.67 -10.96 0.32
CA ILE A 43 11.89 -12.08 0.84
C ILE A 43 12.77 -13.32 0.99
N ASP A 44 13.63 -13.58 0.01
CA ASP A 44 14.55 -14.72 0.03
C ASP A 44 15.55 -14.61 1.18
N ASP A 45 16.18 -13.44 1.34
CA ASP A 45 17.12 -13.18 2.43
C ASP A 45 16.44 -13.23 3.80
N PHE A 46 15.25 -12.64 3.95
CA PHE A 46 14.47 -12.72 5.19
C PHE A 46 14.12 -14.17 5.56
N THR A 47 13.67 -14.96 4.57
CA THR A 47 13.29 -16.36 4.78
C THR A 47 14.51 -17.18 5.16
N LYS A 48 15.66 -16.93 4.53
CA LYS A 48 16.93 -17.60 4.82
C LYS A 48 17.43 -17.30 6.24
N ASP A 49 17.33 -16.05 6.68
CA ASP A 49 17.87 -15.62 7.98
C ASP A 49 16.97 -16.02 9.16
N THR A 50 15.65 -16.07 8.95
CA THR A 50 14.68 -16.29 10.03
C THR A 50 14.02 -17.68 10.02
N GLY A 51 14.04 -18.35 8.87
CA GLY A 51 13.26 -19.57 8.61
C GLY A 51 11.75 -19.31 8.51
N ILE A 52 11.30 -18.05 8.43
CA ILE A 52 9.90 -17.66 8.30
C ILE A 52 9.59 -17.48 6.81
N LYS A 53 8.58 -18.19 6.31
CA LYS A 53 8.11 -18.01 4.93
C LYS A 53 7.24 -16.76 4.82
N VAL A 54 7.36 -16.04 3.72
CA VAL A 54 6.51 -14.89 3.41
C VAL A 54 5.51 -15.29 2.32
N VAL A 55 4.22 -15.14 2.60
CA VAL A 55 3.18 -15.12 1.57
C VAL A 55 2.98 -13.66 1.19
N TYR A 56 3.33 -13.29 -0.04
CA TYR A 56 3.33 -11.91 -0.50
C TYR A 56 2.24 -11.69 -1.55
N ASP A 57 1.24 -10.89 -1.18
CA ASP A 57 0.20 -10.40 -2.09
C ASP A 57 0.38 -8.91 -2.33
N VAL A 58 -0.16 -8.40 -3.45
CA VAL A 58 -0.08 -6.98 -3.80
C VAL A 58 -1.43 -6.32 -4.09
N PHE A 59 -1.51 -5.01 -3.83
CA PHE A 59 -2.63 -4.15 -4.22
C PHE A 59 -2.14 -2.88 -4.95
N ASP A 60 -3.08 -2.17 -5.59
CA ASP A 60 -2.80 -0.95 -6.38
C ASP A 60 -3.65 0.26 -5.97
N SER A 61 -4.50 0.12 -4.94
CA SER A 61 -5.20 1.24 -4.31
C SER A 61 -5.42 1.03 -2.80
N ASN A 62 -5.47 2.14 -2.06
CA ASN A 62 -5.75 2.09 -0.62
C ASN A 62 -7.18 1.61 -0.34
N GLU A 63 -8.13 1.87 -1.24
CA GLU A 63 -9.54 1.48 -1.13
C GLU A 63 -9.70 -0.06 -1.17
N ILE A 64 -8.91 -0.75 -2.00
CA ILE A 64 -8.88 -2.22 -2.04
C ILE A 64 -8.36 -2.77 -0.71
N LEU A 65 -7.25 -2.23 -0.23
CA LEU A 65 -6.69 -2.63 1.07
C LEU A 65 -7.72 -2.40 2.19
N GLU A 66 -8.30 -1.21 2.28
CA GLU A 66 -9.26 -0.86 3.32
C GLU A 66 -10.48 -1.77 3.33
N THR A 67 -11.05 -2.05 2.15
CA THR A 67 -12.21 -2.95 2.03
C THR A 67 -11.87 -4.32 2.63
N LYS A 68 -10.67 -4.84 2.37
CA LYS A 68 -10.21 -6.13 2.89
C LYS A 68 -9.97 -6.11 4.39
N LEU A 69 -9.49 -5.00 4.95
CA LEU A 69 -9.30 -4.83 6.38
C LEU A 69 -10.63 -4.71 7.14
N LEU A 70 -11.57 -3.90 6.64
CA LEU A 70 -12.84 -3.62 7.31
C LEU A 70 -13.87 -4.76 7.20
N THR A 71 -13.74 -5.64 6.21
CA THR A 71 -14.58 -6.85 6.11
C THR A 71 -14.27 -7.86 7.23
N GLY A 72 -13.14 -7.69 7.93
CA GLY A 72 -12.69 -8.60 8.98
C GLY A 72 -12.05 -9.87 8.42
N GLY A 73 -11.17 -10.50 9.21
CA GLY A 73 -10.49 -11.73 8.81
C GLY A 73 -9.65 -11.58 7.54
N SER A 74 -8.93 -10.46 7.41
CA SER A 74 -8.13 -10.14 6.21
C SER A 74 -7.15 -11.24 5.80
N GLY A 75 -6.69 -12.04 6.76
CA GLY A 75 -5.71 -13.10 6.57
C GLY A 75 -4.27 -12.59 6.50
N TYR A 76 -4.03 -11.30 6.74
CA TYR A 76 -2.72 -10.68 6.68
C TYR A 76 -2.19 -10.29 8.05
N ASP A 77 -0.89 -10.52 8.25
CA ASP A 77 -0.16 -10.19 9.47
C ASP A 77 0.45 -8.79 9.39
N VAL A 78 0.87 -8.37 8.19
CA VAL A 78 1.45 -7.05 7.91
C VAL A 78 0.81 -6.48 6.65
N VAL A 79 0.41 -5.21 6.72
CA VAL A 79 -0.14 -4.46 5.59
C VAL A 79 0.48 -3.07 5.51
N VAL A 80 0.47 -2.44 4.32
CA VAL A 80 1.19 -1.18 4.07
C VAL A 80 0.26 -0.06 3.58
N PRO A 81 -0.70 0.43 4.42
CA PRO A 81 -1.59 1.53 4.03
C PRO A 81 -0.83 2.85 3.89
N SER A 82 -1.33 3.74 3.04
CA SER A 82 -0.94 5.15 3.08
C SER A 82 -1.41 5.80 4.39
N ALA A 83 -0.62 6.76 4.90
CA ALA A 83 -0.86 7.35 6.22
C ALA A 83 -2.26 8.00 6.38
N SER A 84 -2.82 8.57 5.30
CA SER A 84 -4.18 9.13 5.30
C SER A 84 -5.28 8.09 5.53
N PHE A 85 -5.06 6.83 5.13
CA PHE A 85 -5.98 5.72 5.39
C PHE A 85 -5.68 5.07 6.74
N LEU A 86 -4.41 4.98 7.12
CA LEU A 86 -3.98 4.47 8.42
C LEU A 86 -4.73 5.14 9.57
N ALA A 87 -4.86 6.47 9.55
CA ALA A 87 -5.49 7.22 10.64
C ALA A 87 -6.89 6.71 10.99
N ARG A 88 -7.78 6.64 10.00
CA ARG A 88 -9.15 6.15 10.22
C ARG A 88 -9.22 4.65 10.51
N GLN A 89 -8.26 3.88 10.01
CA GLN A 89 -8.16 2.43 10.31
C GLN A 89 -7.71 2.18 11.75
N VAL A 90 -6.82 3.01 12.30
CA VAL A 90 -6.45 3.01 13.72
C VAL A 90 -7.67 3.36 14.57
N GLU A 91 -8.42 4.40 14.20
CA GLU A 91 -9.67 4.78 14.89
C GLU A 91 -10.72 3.65 14.85
N ALA A 92 -10.82 2.93 13.73
CA ALA A 92 -11.69 1.77 13.56
C ALA A 92 -11.20 0.50 14.31
N GLY A 93 -10.03 0.54 14.97
CA GLY A 93 -9.50 -0.56 15.74
C GLY A 93 -8.95 -1.72 14.91
N VAL A 94 -8.58 -1.46 13.66
CA VAL A 94 -8.06 -2.49 12.73
C VAL A 94 -6.68 -2.99 13.15
N PHE A 95 -5.86 -2.12 13.74
CA PHE A 95 -4.45 -2.41 14.05
C PHE A 95 -4.22 -2.60 15.55
N GLN A 96 -3.32 -3.53 15.88
CA GLN A 96 -2.76 -3.62 17.22
C GLN A 96 -1.64 -2.59 17.40
N LYS A 97 -1.38 -2.17 18.64
CA LYS A 97 -0.20 -1.35 18.95
C LYS A 97 1.07 -2.18 18.73
N LEU A 98 2.10 -1.54 18.19
CA LEU A 98 3.40 -2.14 18.02
C LEU A 98 4.10 -2.30 19.38
N ASP A 99 4.61 -3.50 19.63
CA ASP A 99 5.55 -3.74 20.72
C ASP A 99 6.94 -3.25 20.32
N ARG A 100 7.24 -1.98 20.61
CA ARG A 100 8.52 -1.35 20.24
C ARG A 100 9.73 -2.05 20.85
N SER A 101 9.58 -2.83 21.94
CA SER A 101 10.68 -3.61 22.51
C SER A 101 11.17 -4.73 21.59
N LYS A 102 10.33 -5.17 20.65
CA LYS A 102 10.66 -6.17 19.62
C LYS A 102 11.16 -5.56 18.32
N LEU A 103 11.26 -4.23 18.24
CA LEU A 103 11.67 -3.49 17.05
C LEU A 103 12.95 -2.69 17.31
N PRO A 104 14.10 -3.35 17.59
CA PRO A 104 15.33 -2.63 17.93
C PRO A 104 15.81 -1.71 16.79
N ASN A 105 15.50 -2.08 15.55
CA ASN A 105 15.85 -1.30 14.36
C ASN A 105 14.99 -0.05 14.14
N ILE A 106 13.96 0.19 14.97
CA ILE A 106 13.17 1.43 14.90
C ILE A 106 14.02 2.67 15.21
N ALA A 107 15.17 2.49 15.86
CA ALA A 107 16.16 3.54 16.07
C ALA A 107 16.73 4.11 14.76
N ASN A 108 16.58 3.42 13.63
CA ASN A 108 17.04 3.86 12.31
C ASN A 108 16.02 4.74 11.58
N MET A 109 14.84 4.99 12.16
CA MET A 109 13.81 5.80 11.53
C MET A 109 14.22 7.26 11.41
N TRP A 110 13.79 7.88 10.30
CA TRP A 110 14.07 9.27 10.06
C TRP A 110 13.09 10.16 10.82
N HIS A 111 13.60 10.86 11.84
CA HIS A 111 12.79 11.73 12.72
C HIS A 111 11.87 12.72 12.00
N VAL A 112 12.28 13.28 10.84
CA VAL A 112 11.45 14.22 10.09
C VAL A 112 10.19 13.54 9.57
N ILE A 113 10.31 12.30 9.11
CA ILE A 113 9.18 11.54 8.60
C ILE A 113 8.31 11.07 9.76
N GLU A 114 8.89 10.59 10.86
CA GLU A 114 8.14 10.23 12.08
C GLU A 114 7.28 11.41 12.58
N GLN A 115 7.85 12.61 12.67
CA GLN A 115 7.10 13.80 13.07
C GLN A 115 5.94 14.13 12.12
N ARG A 116 6.12 13.91 10.81
CA ARG A 116 5.07 14.16 9.81
C ARG A 116 3.99 13.10 9.84
N THR A 117 4.33 11.85 10.11
CA THR A 117 3.37 10.74 10.18
C THR A 117 2.62 10.70 11.51
N ALA A 118 3.16 11.31 12.57
CA ALA A 118 2.53 11.39 13.88
C ALA A 118 1.13 12.05 13.88
N LYS A 119 0.81 12.87 12.87
CA LYS A 119 -0.55 13.43 12.71
C LYS A 119 -1.60 12.37 12.34
N TYR A 120 -1.16 11.25 11.77
CA TYR A 120 -2.02 10.13 11.37
C TYR A 120 -1.98 8.97 12.36
N ASP A 121 -0.86 8.81 13.06
CA ASP A 121 -0.64 7.79 14.09
C ASP A 121 0.09 8.45 15.27
N PRO A 122 -0.64 8.97 16.27
CA PRO A 122 -0.05 9.66 17.42
C PRO A 122 1.02 8.80 18.11
N ASP A 123 2.20 9.38 18.32
CA ASP A 123 3.42 8.72 18.81
C ASP A 123 3.92 7.52 17.99
N ASN A 124 3.44 7.35 16.76
CA ASN A 124 3.76 6.23 15.86
C ASN A 124 3.57 4.88 16.58
N GLN A 125 2.39 4.69 17.19
CA GLN A 125 2.08 3.53 18.04
C GLN A 125 1.67 2.31 17.25
N TYR A 126 1.20 2.49 16.02
CA TYR A 126 0.59 1.42 15.22
C TYR A 126 1.36 1.11 13.94
N SER A 127 2.24 2.01 13.51
CA SER A 127 2.93 1.93 12.21
C SER A 127 4.43 2.24 12.28
N VAL A 128 5.15 1.71 11.29
CA VAL A 128 6.54 2.09 10.98
C VAL A 128 6.56 2.62 9.55
N ASN A 129 7.24 3.73 9.30
CA ASN A 129 7.36 4.24 7.93
C ASN A 129 8.23 3.31 7.09
N TYR A 130 7.69 2.86 5.95
CA TYR A 130 8.43 2.04 4.98
C TYR A 130 9.06 2.90 3.88
N MET A 131 8.22 3.54 3.07
CA MET A 131 8.62 4.44 2.01
C MET A 131 7.70 5.66 1.97
N TRP A 132 8.14 6.71 1.28
CA TRP A 132 7.35 7.91 1.05
C TRP A 132 7.76 8.52 -0.29
N GLY A 133 6.89 9.35 -0.86
CA GLY A 133 7.14 10.01 -2.13
C GLY A 133 6.23 11.21 -2.34
N THR A 134 6.22 11.70 -3.57
CA THR A 134 5.37 12.81 -4.00
C THR A 134 4.62 12.43 -5.26
N VAL A 135 3.36 12.82 -5.35
CA VAL A 135 2.60 12.78 -6.61
C VAL A 135 2.98 14.01 -7.43
N GLY A 136 3.36 13.79 -8.68
CA GLY A 136 3.87 14.85 -9.56
C GLY A 136 3.63 14.56 -11.04
N LEU A 137 4.22 15.39 -11.88
CA LEU A 137 4.12 15.26 -13.34
C LEU A 137 5.26 14.39 -13.88
N GLY A 138 4.95 13.16 -14.28
CA GLY A 138 5.83 12.34 -15.12
C GLY A 138 5.61 12.70 -16.60
N TYR A 139 6.67 13.03 -17.34
CA TYR A 139 6.55 13.43 -18.75
C TYR A 139 7.73 12.98 -19.63
N ASN A 140 7.47 12.81 -20.93
CA ASN A 140 8.49 12.52 -21.95
C ASN A 140 9.00 13.86 -22.50
N THR A 141 10.25 14.20 -22.20
CA THR A 141 10.85 15.51 -22.52
C THR A 141 10.78 15.85 -24.01
N SER A 142 11.06 14.88 -24.90
CA SER A 142 10.99 15.07 -26.35
C SER A 142 9.56 15.39 -26.83
N LYS A 143 8.55 14.70 -26.30
CA LYS A 143 7.14 14.96 -26.64
C LYS A 143 6.66 16.31 -26.09
N ILE A 144 7.07 16.67 -24.88
CA ILE A 144 6.76 18.00 -24.30
C ILE A 144 7.36 19.12 -25.15
N LYS A 145 8.64 18.99 -25.53
CA LYS A 145 9.31 19.99 -26.37
C LYS A 145 8.62 20.13 -27.73
N ALA A 146 8.21 19.02 -28.35
CA ALA A 146 7.49 19.06 -29.62
C ALA A 146 6.08 19.68 -29.51
N ALA A 147 5.36 19.43 -28.42
CA ALA A 147 3.98 19.89 -28.24
C ALA A 147 3.87 21.34 -27.72
N LEU A 148 4.78 21.74 -26.84
CA LEU A 148 4.70 23.00 -26.09
C LEU A 148 5.88 23.94 -26.33
N GLY A 149 6.98 23.47 -26.93
CA GLY A 149 8.20 24.27 -27.13
C GLY A 149 9.00 24.53 -25.86
N VAL A 150 8.72 23.83 -24.75
CA VAL A 150 9.42 23.97 -23.46
C VAL A 150 10.25 22.73 -23.15
N ASP A 151 11.35 22.90 -22.41
CA ASP A 151 12.25 21.79 -22.07
C ASP A 151 11.83 21.03 -20.80
N ARG A 152 11.01 21.64 -19.94
CA ARG A 152 10.56 21.04 -18.68
C ARG A 152 9.14 21.50 -18.30
N LEU A 153 8.45 20.67 -17.54
CA LEU A 153 7.23 21.06 -16.81
C LEU A 153 7.62 21.37 -15.36
N ASP A 154 7.42 22.61 -14.92
CA ASP A 154 7.76 23.09 -13.58
C ASP A 154 6.57 23.73 -12.84
N SER A 155 5.36 23.58 -13.37
CA SER A 155 4.12 24.03 -12.75
C SER A 155 2.96 23.07 -13.05
N TRP A 156 2.01 22.99 -12.12
CA TRP A 156 0.73 22.31 -12.34
C TRP A 156 -0.15 23.01 -13.40
N ASP A 157 0.16 24.25 -13.78
CA ASP A 157 -0.50 24.94 -14.90
C ASP A 157 -0.43 24.12 -16.20
N PHE A 158 0.63 23.36 -16.43
CA PHE A 158 0.74 22.54 -17.64
C PHE A 158 -0.32 21.43 -17.71
N PHE A 159 -0.85 21.04 -16.54
CA PHE A 159 -1.91 20.06 -16.43
C PHE A 159 -3.30 20.71 -16.34
N PHE A 160 -3.46 21.77 -15.54
CA PHE A 160 -4.77 22.38 -15.28
C PHE A 160 -5.17 23.53 -16.23
N ASP A 161 -4.27 24.03 -17.07
CA ASP A 161 -4.61 24.97 -18.15
C ASP A 161 -5.15 24.19 -19.37
N PRO A 162 -6.43 24.37 -19.75
CA PRO A 162 -7.03 23.60 -20.85
C PRO A 162 -6.33 23.81 -22.20
N GLU A 163 -5.78 24.99 -22.48
CA GLU A 163 -5.10 25.26 -23.75
C GLU A 163 -3.74 24.56 -23.82
N LYS A 164 -3.05 24.43 -22.69
CA LYS A 164 -1.81 23.64 -22.60
C LYS A 164 -2.12 22.15 -22.66
N LEU A 165 -3.09 21.68 -21.87
CA LEU A 165 -3.41 20.26 -21.80
C LEU A 165 -3.94 19.71 -23.12
N LYS A 166 -4.78 20.47 -23.84
CA LYS A 166 -5.27 20.10 -25.17
C LYS A 166 -4.17 19.84 -26.20
N LYS A 167 -3.04 20.56 -26.10
CA LYS A 167 -1.86 20.27 -26.93
C LYS A 167 -1.22 18.93 -26.54
N LEU A 168 -1.16 18.64 -25.24
CA LEU A 168 -0.62 17.40 -24.68
C LEU A 168 -1.52 16.18 -24.89
N ALA A 169 -2.84 16.36 -25.01
CA ALA A 169 -3.81 15.29 -25.22
C ALA A 169 -3.45 14.39 -26.42
N LYS A 170 -2.85 14.97 -27.46
CA LYS A 170 -2.34 14.26 -28.64
C LYS A 170 -1.25 13.24 -28.30
N CYS A 171 -0.41 13.55 -27.32
CA CYS A 171 0.67 12.68 -26.84
C CYS A 171 0.19 11.65 -25.81
N GLY A 172 -0.96 11.88 -25.18
CA GLY A 172 -1.59 11.03 -24.18
C GLY A 172 -1.36 11.55 -22.76
N VAL A 173 -2.47 11.87 -22.10
CA VAL A 173 -2.50 12.33 -20.70
C VAL A 173 -3.19 11.26 -19.86
N TYR A 174 -2.53 10.84 -18.79
CA TYR A 174 -2.98 9.80 -17.87
C TYR A 174 -2.96 10.37 -16.46
N VAL A 175 -3.94 9.98 -15.65
CA VAL A 175 -4.10 10.46 -14.27
C VAL A 175 -4.23 9.26 -13.35
N VAL A 176 -3.63 9.33 -12.17
CA VAL A 176 -3.75 8.29 -11.15
C VAL A 176 -5.22 8.16 -10.72
N ASP A 177 -5.73 6.93 -10.65
CA ASP A 177 -7.09 6.65 -10.16
C ASP A 177 -7.09 6.64 -8.63
N SER A 178 -6.87 7.82 -8.06
CA SER A 178 -6.85 8.07 -6.62
C SER A 178 -7.49 9.42 -6.32
N PRO A 179 -8.80 9.47 -6.00
CA PRO A 179 -9.46 10.74 -5.70
C PRO A 179 -8.84 11.43 -4.48
N THR A 180 -8.32 10.63 -3.53
CA THR A 180 -7.65 11.14 -2.31
C THR A 180 -6.30 11.79 -2.58
N GLU A 181 -5.72 11.61 -3.77
CA GLU A 181 -4.51 12.33 -4.22
C GLU A 181 -4.86 13.47 -5.19
N ILE A 182 -5.75 13.21 -6.15
CA ILE A 182 -6.06 14.17 -7.22
C ILE A 182 -6.85 15.38 -6.72
N LEU A 183 -7.80 15.18 -5.79
CA LEU A 183 -8.58 16.30 -5.25
C LEU A 183 -7.70 17.27 -4.44
N PRO A 184 -6.85 16.84 -3.49
CA PRO A 184 -5.91 17.75 -2.82
C PRO A 184 -4.96 18.48 -3.77
N ILE A 185 -4.46 17.82 -4.83
CA ILE A 185 -3.63 18.48 -5.85
C ILE A 185 -4.41 19.59 -6.56
N THR A 186 -5.66 19.31 -6.92
CA THR A 186 -6.55 20.27 -7.59
C THR A 186 -6.88 21.44 -6.67
N MET A 187 -7.21 21.17 -5.41
CA MET A 187 -7.45 22.21 -4.40
C MET A 187 -6.21 23.10 -4.20
N ASN A 188 -5.04 22.49 -4.03
CA ASN A 188 -3.79 23.23 -3.89
C ASN A 188 -3.50 24.09 -5.13
N TYR A 189 -3.76 23.59 -6.34
CA TYR A 189 -3.63 24.38 -7.57
C TYR A 189 -4.56 25.60 -7.58
N LEU A 190 -5.79 25.46 -7.07
CA LEU A 190 -6.76 26.56 -6.94
C LEU A 190 -6.42 27.53 -5.79
N GLY A 191 -5.34 27.30 -5.04
CA GLY A 191 -5.00 28.06 -3.84
C GLY A 191 -5.88 27.77 -2.63
N LEU A 192 -6.64 26.66 -2.67
CA LEU A 192 -7.46 26.17 -1.56
C LEU A 192 -6.61 25.31 -0.61
N ASN A 193 -7.13 25.06 0.59
CA ASN A 193 -6.51 24.13 1.52
C ASN A 193 -6.63 22.68 0.99
N PRO A 194 -5.52 21.96 0.73
CA PRO A 194 -5.58 20.56 0.27
C PRO A 194 -6.16 19.59 1.31
N GLU A 195 -6.26 20.00 2.57
CA GLU A 195 -6.89 19.24 3.66
C GLU A 195 -8.34 19.72 3.93
N SER A 196 -8.93 20.53 3.04
CA SER A 196 -10.31 21.00 3.20
C SER A 196 -11.31 19.84 3.16
N THR A 197 -12.32 19.93 4.02
CA THR A 197 -13.48 19.03 4.03
C THR A 197 -14.78 19.76 3.67
N SER A 198 -14.68 20.98 3.14
CA SER A 198 -15.84 21.81 2.77
C SER A 198 -16.47 21.32 1.47
N PRO A 199 -17.80 21.10 1.41
CA PRO A 199 -18.50 20.80 0.17
C PRO A 199 -18.23 21.83 -0.94
N GLU A 200 -18.15 23.12 -0.58
CA GLU A 200 -17.90 24.20 -1.56
C GLU A 200 -16.50 24.08 -2.20
N ASP A 201 -15.50 23.67 -1.43
CA ASP A 201 -14.14 23.48 -1.97
C ASP A 201 -14.07 22.23 -2.86
N PHE A 202 -14.83 21.19 -2.52
CA PHE A 202 -14.99 20.01 -3.39
C PHE A 202 -15.68 20.38 -4.71
N ASP A 203 -16.76 21.17 -4.68
CA ASP A 203 -17.45 21.63 -5.88
C ASP A 203 -16.50 22.41 -6.81
N LYS A 204 -15.68 23.30 -6.25
CA LYS A 204 -14.65 24.05 -7.01
C LYS A 204 -13.59 23.13 -7.61
N ALA A 205 -13.13 22.14 -6.86
CA ALA A 205 -12.15 21.17 -7.32
C ALA A 205 -12.72 20.29 -8.45
N GLU A 206 -13.96 19.82 -8.30
CA GLU A 206 -14.68 19.08 -9.34
C GLU A 206 -14.80 19.92 -10.62
N GLU A 207 -15.28 21.17 -10.52
CA GLU A 207 -15.41 22.05 -11.69
C GLU A 207 -14.06 22.27 -12.40
N ALA A 208 -12.98 22.46 -11.63
CA ALA A 208 -11.63 22.58 -12.19
C ALA A 208 -11.17 21.31 -12.91
N PHE A 209 -11.38 20.15 -12.31
CA PHE A 209 -11.00 18.88 -12.92
C PHE A 209 -11.85 18.56 -14.15
N MET A 210 -13.15 18.84 -14.11
CA MET A 210 -14.07 18.60 -15.23
C MET A 210 -13.76 19.46 -16.45
N ARG A 211 -13.16 20.65 -16.27
CA ARG A 211 -12.67 21.48 -17.39
C ARG A 211 -11.56 20.81 -18.20
N ILE A 212 -10.70 20.02 -17.56
CA ILE A 212 -9.60 19.32 -18.23
C ILE A 212 -9.93 17.87 -18.59
N ARG A 213 -11.01 17.31 -18.03
CA ARG A 213 -11.43 15.93 -18.24
C ARG A 213 -11.51 15.47 -19.70
N PRO A 214 -11.97 16.29 -20.67
CA PRO A 214 -12.02 15.88 -22.07
C PRO A 214 -10.65 15.54 -22.68
N ASP A 215 -9.57 16.11 -22.15
CA ASP A 215 -8.20 15.95 -22.64
C ASP A 215 -7.43 14.82 -21.92
N ILE A 216 -8.03 14.23 -20.87
CA ILE A 216 -7.49 13.06 -20.15
C ILE A 216 -7.89 11.78 -20.89
N ARG A 217 -6.89 10.99 -21.30
CA ARG A 217 -7.08 9.73 -22.03
C ARG A 217 -7.58 8.61 -21.13
N LYS A 218 -6.99 8.46 -19.94
CA LYS A 218 -7.35 7.39 -19.00
C LYS A 218 -7.05 7.83 -17.56
N ILE A 219 -7.87 7.34 -16.63
CA ILE A 219 -7.65 7.42 -15.19
C ILE A 219 -7.35 5.99 -14.72
N GLU A 220 -6.15 5.75 -14.18
CA GLU A 220 -5.66 4.43 -13.72
C GLU A 220 -4.37 4.57 -12.89
N SER A 221 -4.05 3.58 -12.04
CA SER A 221 -3.00 3.72 -11.01
C SER A 221 -1.73 2.88 -11.22
N SER A 222 -1.60 2.10 -12.31
CA SER A 222 -0.47 1.15 -12.46
C SER A 222 0.00 0.91 -13.89
N GLN A 223 -0.91 0.91 -14.86
CA GLN A 223 -0.61 0.64 -16.27
C GLN A 223 0.19 1.76 -16.92
N TYR A 224 0.16 2.99 -16.38
CA TYR A 224 0.98 4.09 -16.91
C TYR A 224 2.45 3.68 -16.97
N LEU A 225 2.97 2.96 -15.98
CA LEU A 225 4.37 2.51 -15.95
C LEU A 225 4.74 1.65 -17.17
N THR A 226 3.86 0.75 -17.59
CA THR A 226 4.06 -0.07 -18.80
C THR A 226 3.99 0.79 -20.07
N LEU A 227 3.11 1.79 -20.10
CA LEU A 227 3.01 2.76 -21.21
C LEU A 227 4.28 3.64 -21.30
N TRP A 228 4.88 4.02 -20.16
CA TRP A 228 6.17 4.72 -20.11
C TRP A 228 7.32 3.87 -20.66
N ARG A 229 7.39 2.60 -20.26
CA ARG A 229 8.42 1.64 -20.70
C ARG A 229 8.34 1.36 -22.21
N THR A 230 7.14 1.31 -22.77
CA THR A 230 6.91 1.07 -24.20
C THR A 230 7.05 2.32 -25.06
N ALA A 231 6.73 3.51 -24.53
CA ALA A 231 6.89 4.77 -25.24
C ALA A 231 8.34 5.29 -25.32
N THR A 232 9.27 4.67 -24.59
CA THR A 232 10.72 4.96 -24.62
C THR A 232 11.52 3.99 -25.50
N SER A 233 10.88 2.93 -26.00
CA SER A 233 11.50 1.89 -26.85
C SER A 233 11.22 2.07 -28.35
N ALA A 234 10.60 3.19 -28.74
CA ALA A 234 10.35 3.60 -30.14
C ALA A 234 10.91 5.00 -30.39
#